data_AF-A0A2V9ARU9-F1
#
_entry.id   AF-A0A2V9ARU9-F1
#
_cell.length_a   1.000
_cell.length_b   1.000
_cell.length_c   1.000
_cell.angle_alpha   90.00
_cell.angle_beta   90.00
_cell.angle_gamma   90.00
#
_symmetry.space_group_name_H-M   'P 1'
#
loop_
_entity.id
_entity.type
_entity.pdbx_description
1 polymer ?
#
loop_
_entity_poly.entity_id
_entity_poly.type
_entity_poly.pdbx_seq_one_letter_code
_entity_poly.pdbx_strand_id
1 'polypeptide(L)'
;MPKIECWDNLPEGVRQHLIDRMRDRAISIADLNQLRAWIESKPEVPEGDWYKDFGSFKICGHGSYPKTFLLRGQAAKGELL
;
A
#
# COMPACT_ATOMS: atom_id res chain seq x y z
N MET A 1 9.81 13.46 5.59
CA MET A 1 9.01 12.47 4.84
C MET A 1 9.92 11.30 4.48
N PRO A 2 9.75 10.12 5.09
CA PRO A 2 10.52 8.94 4.71
C PRO A 2 10.17 8.44 3.30
N LYS A 3 11.03 7.58 2.74
CA LYS A 3 10.67 6.81 1.53
C LYS A 3 9.88 5.57 1.92
N ILE A 4 8.97 5.16 1.04
CA ILE A 4 8.28 3.88 1.19
C ILE A 4 9.30 2.74 1.18
N GLU A 5 9.08 1.74 2.02
CA GLU A 5 9.95 0.57 2.05
C GLU A 5 9.67 -0.41 0.90
N CYS A 6 10.75 -1.01 0.40
CA CYS A 6 10.67 -2.03 -0.64
C CYS A 6 10.15 -3.35 -0.05
N TRP A 7 9.50 -4.15 -0.89
CA TRP A 7 8.91 -5.44 -0.49
C TRP A 7 9.90 -6.34 0.28
N ASP A 8 11.15 -6.43 -0.18
CA ASP A 8 12.17 -7.28 0.45
C ASP A 8 12.58 -6.83 1.86
N ASN A 9 12.42 -5.54 2.18
CA ASN A 9 12.77 -4.94 3.47
C ASN A 9 11.60 -4.94 4.47
N LEU A 10 10.39 -5.30 4.04
CA LEU A 10 9.24 -5.35 4.93
C LEU A 10 9.39 -6.49 5.95
N PRO A 11 9.03 -6.27 7.23
CA PRO A 11 8.94 -7.35 8.20
C PRO A 11 8.03 -8.47 7.68
N GLU A 12 8.40 -9.73 7.95
CA GLU A 12 7.72 -10.90 7.38
C GLU A 12 6.21 -10.90 7.67
N GLY A 13 5.81 -10.60 8.91
CA GLY A 13 4.39 -10.52 9.27
C GLY A 13 3.62 -9.43 8.51
N VAL A 14 4.29 -8.32 8.15
CA VAL A 14 3.69 -7.27 7.31
C VAL A 14 3.52 -7.78 5.88
N ARG A 15 4.52 -8.45 5.32
CA ARG A 15 4.41 -9.06 3.98
C ARG A 15 3.29 -10.07 3.91
N GLN A 16 3.23 -10.99 4.87
CA GLN A 16 2.20 -12.03 4.89
C GLN A 16 0.81 -11.41 4.98
N HIS A 17 0.63 -10.42 5.86
CA HIS A 17 -0.64 -9.70 5.95
C HIS A 17 -1.03 -9.04 4.61
N LEU A 18 -0.09 -8.36 3.94
CA LEU A 18 -0.37 -7.73 2.65
C LEU A 18 -0.74 -8.76 1.57
N ILE A 19 -0.08 -9.92 1.53
CA ILE A 19 -0.41 -11.04 0.64
C ILE A 19 -1.84 -11.53 0.89
N ASP A 20 -2.21 -11.76 2.15
CA ASP A 20 -3.54 -12.24 2.52
C ASP A 20 -4.60 -11.22 2.11
N ARG A 21 -4.36 -9.92 2.36
CA ARG A 21 -5.27 -8.85 1.94
C ARG A 21 -5.40 -8.72 0.42
N MET A 22 -4.32 -8.94 -0.34
CA MET A 22 -4.39 -8.95 -1.81
C MET A 22 -5.31 -10.08 -2.31
N ARG A 23 -5.20 -11.27 -1.71
CA ARG A 23 -6.02 -12.45 -2.05
C ARG A 23 -7.49 -12.23 -1.68
N ASP A 24 -7.77 -11.86 -0.44
CA ASP A 24 -9.13 -11.68 0.07
C ASP A 24 -9.92 -10.61 -0.70
N ARG A 25 -9.22 -9.59 -1.20
CA ARG A 25 -9.82 -8.47 -1.93
C ARG A 25 -9.82 -8.67 -3.44
N ALA A 26 -9.34 -9.82 -3.92
CA ALA A 26 -9.21 -10.12 -5.35
C ALA A 26 -8.54 -8.99 -6.13
N ILE A 27 -7.43 -8.44 -5.59
CA ILE A 27 -6.64 -7.41 -6.28
C ILE A 27 -6.12 -7.99 -7.58
N SER A 28 -6.44 -7.35 -8.71
CA SER A 28 -6.12 -7.90 -10.03
C SER A 28 -4.62 -7.83 -10.34
N ILE A 29 -4.15 -8.62 -11.30
CA ILE A 29 -2.75 -8.54 -11.77
C ILE A 29 -2.43 -7.14 -12.31
N ALA A 30 -3.39 -6.49 -12.99
CA ALA A 30 -3.23 -5.12 -13.48
C ALA A 30 -3.04 -4.12 -12.33
N ASP A 31 -3.81 -4.26 -11.26
CA ASP A 31 -3.68 -3.46 -10.04
C ASP A 31 -2.33 -3.68 -9.34
N LEU A 32 -1.89 -4.94 -9.24
CA LEU A 32 -0.57 -5.28 -8.67
C LEU A 32 0.58 -4.68 -9.48
N ASN A 33 0.46 -4.60 -10.81
CA ASN A 33 1.47 -3.94 -11.65
C ASN A 33 1.53 -2.42 -11.40
N GLN A 34 0.38 -1.76 -11.20
CA GLN A 34 0.35 -0.34 -10.83
C GLN A 34 0.99 -0.10 -9.46
N LEU A 35 0.66 -0.95 -8.49
CA LEU A 35 1.27 -0.90 -7.15
C LEU A 35 2.79 -1.07 -7.23
N ARG A 36 3.24 -2.08 -7.99
CA ARG A 36 4.66 -2.38 -8.17
C ARG A 36 5.41 -1.19 -8.76
N ALA A 37 4.90 -0.63 -9.86
CA ALA A 37 5.52 0.53 -10.52
C ALA A 37 5.63 1.73 -9.58
N TRP A 38 4.62 1.95 -8.74
CA TRP A 38 4.63 3.02 -7.75
C TRP A 38 5.62 2.77 -6.60
N ILE A 39 5.73 1.55 -6.07
CA ILE A 39 6.74 1.22 -5.04
C ILE A 39 8.16 1.35 -5.61
N GLU A 40 8.38 0.87 -6.84
CA GLU A 40 9.68 0.93 -7.53
C GLU A 40 10.14 2.37 -7.80
N SER A 41 9.20 3.34 -7.92
CA SER A 41 9.55 4.76 -8.04
C SER A 41 10.04 5.39 -6.73
N LYS A 42 10.07 4.64 -5.62
CA LYS A 42 10.53 5.06 -4.28
C LYS A 42 9.96 6.42 -3.81
N PRO A 43 8.63 6.59 -3.81
CA PRO A 43 7.99 7.83 -3.38
C PRO A 43 8.31 8.16 -1.93
N GLU A 44 8.30 9.46 -1.64
CA GLU A 44 8.25 9.97 -0.27
C GLU A 44 6.81 9.84 0.26
N VAL A 45 6.69 9.48 1.53
CA VAL A 45 5.42 9.30 2.22
C VAL A 45 5.44 10.05 3.56
N PRO A 46 4.27 10.41 4.11
CA PRO A 46 4.16 11.03 5.43
C PRO A 46 4.71 10.14 6.54
N GLU A 47 5.16 10.76 7.63
CA GLU A 47 5.58 10.04 8.84
C GLU A 47 4.40 9.39 9.57
N GLY A 48 3.21 10.00 9.46
CA GLY A 48 1.98 9.49 10.06
C GLY A 48 1.19 8.54 9.16
N ASP A 49 -0.11 8.40 9.45
CA ASP A 49 -1.03 7.61 8.62
C ASP A 49 -1.21 8.27 7.25
N TRP A 50 -1.15 7.46 6.19
CA TRP A 50 -1.34 7.91 4.81
C TRP A 50 -2.06 6.86 3.97
N TYR A 51 -2.59 7.29 2.83
CA TYR A 51 -3.12 6.37 1.84
C TYR A 51 -2.92 6.88 0.41
N LYS A 52 -2.79 5.94 -0.53
CA LYS A 52 -2.82 6.21 -1.97
C LYS A 52 -4.04 5.53 -2.60
N ASP A 53 -4.75 6.28 -3.43
CA ASP A 53 -5.86 5.77 -4.23
C ASP A 53 -5.41 5.40 -5.64
N PHE A 54 -5.60 4.13 -6.01
CA PHE A 54 -5.38 3.60 -7.35
C PHE A 54 -6.70 3.50 -8.15
N GLY A 55 -7.80 3.99 -7.58
CA GLY A 55 -9.13 4.00 -8.19
C GLY A 55 -9.90 2.70 -7.96
N SER A 56 -9.33 1.54 -8.26
CA SER A 56 -9.93 0.21 -7.99
C SER A 56 -9.74 -0.21 -6.52
N PHE A 57 -8.59 0.14 -5.94
CA PHE A 57 -8.22 -0.13 -4.55
C PHE A 57 -7.44 1.06 -3.97
N LYS A 58 -7.25 1.03 -2.65
CA LYS A 58 -6.33 1.92 -1.94
C LYS A 58 -5.29 1.10 -1.20
N ILE A 59 -4.07 1.61 -1.10
CA ILE A 59 -3.07 1.14 -0.13
C ILE A 59 -2.98 2.17 0.99
N CYS A 60 -3.03 1.69 2.24
CA CYS A 60 -2.84 2.52 3.43
C CYS A 60 -1.53 2.14 4.11
N GLY A 61 -0.86 3.12 4.72
CA GLY A 61 0.39 2.91 5.42
C GLY A 61 0.59 3.89 6.58
N HIS A 62 1.73 3.72 7.25
CA HIS A 62 2.18 4.58 8.33
C HIS A 62 3.70 4.67 8.29
N GLY A 63 4.25 5.89 8.23
CA GLY A 63 5.67 6.10 7.95
C GLY A 63 6.08 5.38 6.66
N SER A 64 7.24 4.73 6.64
CA SER A 64 7.70 3.97 5.45
C SER A 64 6.86 2.73 5.11
N TYR A 65 5.97 2.27 5.99
CA TYR A 65 5.40 0.93 5.88
C TYR A 65 4.00 0.93 5.27
N PRO A 66 3.77 0.25 4.13
CA PRO A 66 2.43 -0.16 3.73
C PRO A 66 1.86 -1.14 4.77
N LYS A 67 0.57 -0.99 5.09
CA LYS A 67 -0.09 -1.72 6.17
C LYS A 67 -1.29 -2.53 5.71
N THR A 68 -2.11 -2.01 4.80
CA THR A 68 -3.29 -2.76 4.33
C THR A 68 -3.82 -2.24 3.01
N PHE A 69 -4.65 -3.05 2.36
CA PHE A 69 -5.43 -2.66 1.20
C PHE A 69 -6.86 -2.33 1.61
N LEU A 70 -7.52 -1.45 0.87
CA LEU A 70 -8.95 -1.18 0.94
C LEU A 70 -9.57 -1.27 -0.46
N LEU A 71 -10.81 -1.72 -0.56
CA LEU A 71 -11.57 -1.70 -1.81
C LEU A 71 -12.11 -0.29 -2.09
N ARG A 72 -12.44 -0.02 -3.35
CA ARG A 72 -13.24 1.17 -3.71
C ARG A 72 -14.45 1.32 -2.79
N GLY A 73 -14.69 2.54 -2.32
CA GLY A 73 -15.80 2.88 -1.42
C GLY A 73 -15.51 2.70 0.08
N GLN A 74 -14.45 1.98 0.46
CA GLN A 74 -14.03 1.95 1.86
C GLN A 74 -13.27 3.22 2.24
N ALA A 75 -13.59 3.78 3.40
CA ALA A 75 -12.94 4.97 3.92
C ALA A 75 -11.50 4.66 4.34
N ALA A 76 -10.55 5.48 3.88
CA ALA A 76 -9.17 5.44 4.32
C ALA A 76 -8.93 6.51 5.40
N LYS A 77 -7.97 6.26 6.28
CA LYS A 77 -7.50 7.21 7.30
C LYS A 77 -6.11 7.69 6.91
N GLY A 78 -5.82 8.96 7.17
CA GLY A 78 -4.51 9.56 6.96
C GLY A 78 -4.49 10.57 5.84
N GLU A 79 -3.28 11.05 5.53
CA GLU A 79 -3.02 11.99 4.44
C GLU A 79 -3.10 11.29 3.07
N LEU A 80 -3.68 11.96 2.08
CA LEU A 80 -3.80 11.46 0.71
C LEU A 80 -2.50 11.72 -0.07
N LEU A 81 -2.03 10.70 -0.80
CA LEU A 81 -0.87 10.74 -1.70
C LEU A 81 -1.21 10.81 -3.20
#